data_AF-A0AA41SN51-F1
#
_entry.id   AF-A0AA41SN51-F1
#
_cell.length_a   1.000
_cell.length_b   1.000
_cell.length_c   1.000
_cell.angle_alpha   90.00
_cell.angle_beta   90.00
_cell.angle_gamma   90.00
#
_symmetry.space_group_name_H-M   'P 1'
#
loop_
_entity.id
_entity.type
_entity.pdbx_description
1 polymer ?
#
loop_
_entity_poly.entity_id
_entity_poly.type
_entity_poly.pdbx_seq_one_letter_code
_entity_poly.pdbx_strand_id
1 'polypeptide(L)'
;SAEEFKVAKDVHELKLVEDVQEVKQADNVQYLKQAENAKDFKLEEEVQHVKRTEIVKDLKLAEDVHEVKMANNIQQLSPDEEVQDLKLAKDVQYLKLDDELKESKPAKDMQEWNLVDIAQEIKQAGDVQDLKLAQEVEDLKLDMDVEKLKLAKDVEKLELTRAKLGSMLNKLESKLTE
;
A
#
# COMPACT_ATOMS: atom_id res chain seq x y z
N SER A 1 -13.27 24.05 12.41
CA SER A 1 -11.94 24.37 12.94
C SER A 1 -10.97 23.51 12.17
N ALA A 2 -9.96 24.08 11.51
CA ALA A 2 -8.92 23.28 10.85
C ALA A 2 -7.87 22.97 11.91
N GLU A 3 -8.02 21.84 12.58
CA GLU A 3 -7.10 21.46 13.65
C GLU A 3 -5.89 20.76 13.03
N GLU A 4 -4.71 21.28 13.33
CA GLU A 4 -3.41 20.64 13.07
C GLU A 4 -3.00 19.94 14.37
N PHE A 5 -2.69 18.65 14.28
CA PHE A 5 -2.26 17.86 15.43
C PHE A 5 -0.78 17.51 15.31
N LYS A 6 0.01 17.88 16.32
CA LYS A 6 1.46 17.64 16.37
C LYS A 6 1.84 16.85 17.61
N VAL A 7 2.56 15.76 17.41
CA VAL A 7 3.19 14.97 18.48
C VAL A 7 4.69 14.89 18.19
N ALA A 8 5.50 15.10 19.22
CA ALA A 8 6.95 15.22 19.10
C ALA A 8 7.71 14.47 20.21
N LYS A 9 7.09 13.43 20.80
CA LYS A 9 7.69 12.57 21.83
C LYS A 9 7.09 11.17 21.74
N ASP A 10 7.82 10.17 22.25
CA ASP A 10 7.38 8.78 22.39
C ASP A 10 5.95 8.67 22.94
N VAL A 11 5.06 8.07 22.16
CA VAL A 11 3.67 7.83 22.55
C VAL A 11 3.34 6.35 22.45
N HIS A 12 2.89 5.77 23.56
CA HIS A 12 2.47 4.37 23.59
C HIS A 12 1.21 4.13 22.76
N GLU A 13 0.18 4.96 22.95
CA GLU A 13 -1.06 4.90 22.19
C GLU A 13 -1.52 6.31 21.82
N LEU A 14 -1.74 6.55 20.53
CA LEU A 14 -2.36 7.75 20.02
C LEU A 14 -3.71 7.41 19.39
N LYS A 15 -4.78 8.00 19.92
CA LYS A 15 -6.14 7.82 19.40
C LYS A 15 -6.73 9.15 18.93
N LEU A 16 -7.01 9.23 17.63
CA LEU A 16 -7.68 10.37 17.01
C LEU A 16 -9.12 9.96 16.65
N VAL A 17 -10.09 10.75 17.10
CA VAL A 17 -11.53 10.43 16.98
C VAL A 17 -12.35 11.52 16.28
N GLU A 18 -11.71 12.59 15.83
CA GLU A 18 -12.36 13.70 15.12
C GLU A 18 -11.65 13.94 13.78
N ASP A 19 -12.33 14.57 12.83
CA ASP A 19 -11.76 15.02 11.56
C ASP A 19 -10.60 16.01 11.77
N VAL A 20 -9.39 15.62 11.37
CA VAL A 20 -8.18 16.45 11.45
C VAL A 20 -7.76 16.85 10.04
N GLN A 21 -7.33 18.11 9.82
CA GLN A 21 -6.80 18.48 8.51
C GLN A 21 -5.43 17.85 8.28
N GLU A 22 -4.56 18.01 9.28
CA GLU A 22 -3.17 17.59 9.19
C GLU A 22 -2.71 16.98 10.52
N VAL A 23 -2.08 15.81 10.42
CA VAL A 23 -1.40 15.17 11.54
C VAL A 23 0.08 15.02 11.18
N LYS A 24 0.94 15.60 12.00
CA LYS A 24 2.38 15.41 11.92
C LYS A 24 2.87 14.76 13.21
N GLN A 25 3.53 13.63 13.07
CA GLN A 25 4.16 12.95 14.20
C GLN A 25 5.64 12.78 13.91
N ALA A 26 6.47 13.28 14.81
CA ALA A 26 7.92 13.28 14.66
C ALA A 26 8.61 12.06 15.30
N ASP A 27 8.05 11.50 16.38
CA ASP A 27 8.72 10.46 17.18
C ASP A 27 7.92 9.14 17.23
N ASN A 28 8.56 8.07 17.72
CA ASN A 28 8.03 6.71 17.88
C ASN A 28 6.60 6.60 18.44
N VAL A 29 5.74 5.83 17.75
CA VAL A 29 4.43 5.39 18.28
C VAL A 29 4.27 3.88 18.20
N GLN A 30 3.90 3.26 19.32
CA GLN A 30 3.59 1.82 19.30
C GLN A 30 2.23 1.55 18.65
N TYR A 31 1.19 2.29 19.03
CA TYR A 31 -0.16 2.10 18.51
C TYR A 31 -0.80 3.41 18.07
N LEU A 32 -1.10 3.51 16.78
CA LEU A 32 -1.88 4.60 16.23
C LEU A 32 -3.25 4.12 15.77
N LYS A 33 -4.30 4.72 16.34
CA LYS A 33 -5.69 4.46 15.93
C LYS A 33 -6.38 5.74 15.53
N GLN A 34 -6.82 5.80 14.28
CA GLN A 34 -7.62 6.91 13.78
C GLN A 34 -9.00 6.43 13.33
N ALA A 35 -10.04 7.08 13.87
CA ALA A 35 -11.43 6.73 13.61
C ALA A 35 -12.05 7.51 12.43
N GLU A 36 -11.73 8.80 12.30
CA GLU A 36 -12.34 9.72 11.34
C GLU A 36 -11.32 10.28 10.33
N ASN A 37 -11.72 11.21 9.46
CA ASN A 37 -10.98 11.55 8.25
C ASN A 37 -9.73 12.39 8.54
N ALA A 38 -8.68 12.15 7.75
CA ALA A 38 -7.56 13.10 7.62
C ALA A 38 -7.33 13.43 6.15
N LYS A 39 -7.00 14.69 5.86
CA LYS A 39 -6.48 15.01 4.53
C LYS A 39 -5.04 14.54 4.43
N ASP A 40 -4.19 15.11 5.27
CA ASP A 40 -2.76 14.89 5.20
C ASP A 40 -2.29 14.23 6.49
N PHE A 41 -1.55 13.13 6.34
CA PHE A 41 -0.99 12.44 7.47
C PHE A 41 0.46 12.05 7.21
N LYS A 42 1.34 12.50 8.09
CA LYS A 42 2.77 12.24 8.00
C LYS A 42 3.28 11.64 9.32
N LEU A 43 3.91 10.47 9.19
CA LEU A 43 4.74 9.85 10.22
C LEU A 43 6.19 9.98 9.80
N GLU A 44 7.03 10.55 10.65
CA GLU A 44 8.45 10.76 10.35
C GLU A 44 9.37 9.67 10.92
N GLU A 45 8.95 8.95 11.97
CA GLU A 45 9.74 7.88 12.63
C GLU A 45 8.96 6.54 12.70
N GLU A 46 9.50 5.56 13.43
CA GLU A 46 8.97 4.21 13.58
C GLU A 46 7.54 4.16 14.12
N VAL A 47 6.69 3.34 13.47
CA VAL A 47 5.38 2.98 14.00
C VAL A 47 5.17 1.48 13.96
N GLN A 48 4.89 0.88 15.12
CA GLN A 48 4.65 -0.57 15.14
C GLN A 48 3.31 -0.91 14.50
N HIS A 49 2.25 -0.17 14.83
CA HIS A 49 0.90 -0.48 14.34
C HIS A 49 0.11 0.78 13.98
N VAL A 50 -0.30 0.87 12.71
CA VAL A 50 -1.25 1.87 12.23
C VAL A 50 -2.58 1.19 11.92
N LYS A 51 -3.65 1.65 12.57
CA LYS A 51 -5.02 1.24 12.24
C LYS A 51 -5.89 2.45 11.90
N ARG A 52 -6.48 2.43 10.70
CA ARG A 52 -7.50 3.43 10.32
C ARG A 52 -8.77 2.85 9.78
N THR A 53 -9.85 3.58 10.00
CA THR A 53 -11.19 3.12 9.68
C THR A 53 -11.92 3.92 8.63
N GLU A 54 -11.52 5.13 8.23
CA GLU A 54 -12.27 5.94 7.25
C GLU A 54 -11.40 6.46 6.10
N ILE A 55 -11.33 7.77 5.85
CA ILE A 55 -10.73 8.29 4.63
C ILE A 55 -9.41 8.97 4.96
N VAL A 56 -8.38 8.62 4.19
CA VAL A 56 -7.13 9.37 4.13
C VAL A 56 -6.91 9.80 2.71
N LYS A 57 -6.68 11.09 2.47
CA LYS A 57 -6.26 11.50 1.13
C LYS A 57 -4.84 11.07 0.90
N ASP A 58 -3.93 11.59 1.73
CA ASP A 58 -2.51 11.37 1.58
C ASP A 58 -1.92 10.83 2.89
N LEU A 59 -1.40 9.60 2.82
CA LEU A 59 -0.66 8.97 3.90
C LEU A 59 0.80 8.79 3.50
N LYS A 60 1.69 9.45 4.24
CA LYS A 60 3.14 9.32 4.12
C LYS A 60 3.73 8.71 5.38
N LEU A 61 4.52 7.67 5.19
CA LEU A 61 5.23 6.93 6.24
C LEU A 61 6.72 7.00 5.89
N ALA A 62 7.49 7.77 6.65
CA ALA A 62 8.88 8.07 6.27
C ALA A 62 9.89 7.01 6.72
N GLU A 63 9.57 6.21 7.75
CA GLU A 63 10.45 5.17 8.30
C GLU A 63 9.63 3.94 8.73
N ASP A 64 10.34 2.86 9.10
CA ASP A 64 9.86 1.50 9.40
C ASP A 64 8.44 1.40 9.99
N VAL A 65 7.56 0.69 9.27
CA VAL A 65 6.23 0.33 9.76
C VAL A 65 6.03 -1.17 9.78
N HIS A 66 5.82 -1.73 10.98
CA HIS A 66 5.62 -3.16 11.12
C HIS A 66 4.23 -3.59 10.62
N GLU A 67 3.16 -2.87 10.95
CA GLU A 67 1.82 -3.22 10.45
C GLU A 67 0.96 -2.00 10.09
N VAL A 68 0.46 -1.99 8.86
CA VAL A 68 -0.52 -1.04 8.36
C VAL A 68 -1.84 -1.76 8.06
N LYS A 69 -2.89 -1.40 8.81
CA LYS A 69 -4.26 -1.87 8.60
C LYS A 69 -5.18 -0.71 8.26
N MET A 70 -5.70 -0.72 7.03
CA MET A 70 -6.61 0.31 6.53
C MET A 70 -7.92 -0.31 6.08
N ALA A 71 -9.02 0.16 6.66
CA ALA A 71 -10.34 -0.43 6.41
C ALA A 71 -11.13 0.26 5.26
N ASN A 72 -10.74 1.47 4.87
CA ASN A 72 -11.49 2.33 3.95
C ASN A 72 -10.54 3.08 2.99
N ASN A 73 -11.10 3.96 2.16
CA ASN A 73 -10.48 4.47 0.93
C ASN A 73 -9.24 5.35 1.17
N ILE A 74 -8.20 5.12 0.37
CA ILE A 74 -6.99 5.93 0.34
C ILE A 74 -6.79 6.49 -1.07
N GLN A 75 -6.53 7.78 -1.20
CA GLN A 75 -6.13 8.32 -2.51
C GLN A 75 -4.68 8.00 -2.79
N GLN A 76 -3.77 8.30 -1.85
CA GLN A 76 -2.34 8.07 -1.99
C GLN A 76 -1.76 7.46 -0.71
N LEU A 77 -1.09 6.32 -0.88
CA LEU A 77 -0.24 5.72 0.14
C LEU A 77 1.20 5.66 -0.39
N SER A 78 2.13 6.26 0.36
CA SER A 78 3.56 6.26 0.05
C SER A 78 4.38 6.00 1.31
N PRO A 79 4.77 4.73 1.55
CA PRO A 79 5.83 4.39 2.47
C PRO A 79 7.19 4.57 1.77
N ASP A 80 8.12 5.24 2.44
CA ASP A 80 9.42 5.57 1.89
C ASP A 80 10.46 4.45 2.14
N GLU A 81 10.45 3.77 3.30
CA GLU A 81 11.41 2.71 3.66
C GLU A 81 10.73 1.32 3.77
N GLU A 82 10.66 0.71 4.96
CA GLU A 82 10.16 -0.66 5.11
C GLU A 82 8.70 -0.74 5.58
N VAL A 83 7.92 -1.62 4.94
CA VAL A 83 6.62 -2.08 5.46
C VAL A 83 6.63 -3.59 5.59
N GLN A 84 6.45 -4.12 6.80
CA GLN A 84 6.40 -5.58 6.95
C GLN A 84 5.03 -6.11 6.49
N ASP A 85 3.94 -5.61 7.07
CA ASP A 85 2.59 -6.06 6.77
C ASP A 85 1.71 -4.91 6.27
N LEU A 86 1.25 -4.98 5.02
CA LEU A 86 0.27 -4.06 4.45
C LEU A 86 -1.07 -4.75 4.18
N LYS A 87 -2.12 -4.35 4.91
CA LYS A 87 -3.48 -4.88 4.78
C LYS A 87 -4.46 -3.76 4.44
N LEU A 88 -5.00 -3.82 3.22
CA LEU A 88 -5.91 -2.81 2.66
C LEU A 88 -7.25 -3.48 2.31
N ALA A 89 -8.34 -3.05 2.94
CA ALA A 89 -9.64 -3.72 2.82
C ALA A 89 -10.58 -3.17 1.73
N LYS A 90 -10.33 -1.96 1.23
CA LYS A 90 -11.16 -1.31 0.21
C LYS A 90 -10.31 -0.71 -0.92
N ASP A 91 -10.50 0.56 -1.23
CA ASP A 91 -10.04 1.11 -2.50
C ASP A 91 -8.80 1.96 -2.27
N VAL A 92 -7.79 1.73 -3.10
CA VAL A 92 -6.60 2.60 -3.16
C VAL A 92 -6.48 3.14 -4.57
N GLN A 93 -6.36 4.45 -4.73
CA GLN A 93 -6.14 4.99 -6.08
C GLN A 93 -4.67 4.78 -6.46
N TYR A 94 -3.76 5.18 -5.59
CA TYR A 94 -2.32 5.11 -5.84
C TYR A 94 -1.59 4.51 -4.64
N LEU A 95 -0.90 3.39 -4.87
CA LEU A 95 0.10 2.84 -3.96
C LEU A 95 1.47 2.93 -4.63
N LYS A 96 2.38 3.66 -3.99
CA LYS A 96 3.79 3.71 -4.35
C LYS A 96 4.58 3.21 -3.16
N LEU A 97 5.39 2.18 -3.36
CA LEU A 97 6.34 1.71 -2.37
C LEU A 97 7.73 1.77 -3.02
N ASP A 98 8.64 2.47 -2.36
CA ASP A 98 9.97 2.72 -2.90
C ASP A 98 10.99 1.63 -2.49
N ASP A 99 10.96 1.12 -1.26
CA ASP A 99 11.94 0.13 -0.79
C ASP A 99 11.35 -1.29 -0.59
N GLU A 100 11.17 -1.75 0.66
CA GLU A 100 10.89 -3.16 0.96
C GLU A 100 9.46 -3.41 1.49
N LEU A 101 8.82 -4.47 0.98
CA LEU A 101 7.53 -4.98 1.46
C LEU A 101 7.56 -6.49 1.67
N LYS A 102 7.40 -6.94 2.92
CA LYS A 102 7.38 -8.39 3.18
C LYS A 102 6.06 -9.01 2.74
N GLU A 103 4.93 -8.49 3.21
CA GLU A 103 3.62 -9.02 2.87
C GLU A 103 2.63 -7.93 2.48
N SER A 104 2.02 -8.09 1.31
CA SER A 104 0.91 -7.24 0.86
C SER A 104 -0.37 -8.05 0.66
N LYS A 105 -1.45 -7.63 1.32
CA LYS A 105 -2.81 -8.19 1.17
C LYS A 105 -3.87 -7.14 0.87
N PRO A 106 -3.80 -6.48 -0.29
CA PRO A 106 -4.91 -5.68 -0.81
C PRO A 106 -6.10 -6.56 -1.22
N ALA A 107 -7.27 -6.28 -0.66
CA ALA A 107 -8.48 -7.08 -0.81
C ALA A 107 -9.48 -6.54 -1.83
N LYS A 108 -9.21 -5.38 -2.45
CA LYS A 108 -10.11 -4.66 -3.35
C LYS A 108 -9.33 -3.80 -4.36
N ASP A 109 -10.07 -3.08 -5.20
CA ASP A 109 -9.59 -2.51 -6.44
C ASP A 109 -8.52 -1.43 -6.23
N MET A 110 -7.52 -1.43 -7.12
CA MET A 110 -6.46 -0.45 -7.17
C MET A 110 -6.31 0.12 -8.58
N GLN A 111 -6.15 1.44 -8.69
CA GLN A 111 -5.88 2.02 -10.02
C GLN A 111 -4.41 1.81 -10.38
N GLU A 112 -3.50 2.26 -9.53
CA GLU A 112 -2.07 2.13 -9.77
C GLU A 112 -1.35 1.51 -8.58
N TRP A 113 -0.58 0.47 -8.88
CA TRP A 113 0.42 -0.10 -7.98
C TRP A 113 1.81 0.04 -8.59
N ASN A 114 2.67 0.79 -7.93
CA ASN A 114 4.09 0.86 -8.27
C ASN A 114 4.91 0.35 -7.08
N LEU A 115 5.59 -0.77 -7.29
CA LEU A 115 6.60 -1.31 -6.39
C LEU A 115 7.96 -1.13 -7.07
N VAL A 116 8.85 -0.39 -6.42
CA VAL A 116 10.15 -0.05 -7.01
C VAL A 116 11.18 -1.13 -6.71
N ASP A 117 11.34 -1.55 -5.44
CA ASP A 117 12.41 -2.47 -5.07
C ASP A 117 11.91 -3.90 -4.79
N ILE A 118 11.81 -4.32 -3.53
CA ILE A 118 11.69 -5.74 -3.17
C ILE A 118 10.33 -6.04 -2.54
N ALA A 119 9.67 -7.10 -3.02
CA ALA A 119 8.54 -7.68 -2.32
C ALA A 119 8.70 -9.19 -2.14
N GLN A 120 8.48 -9.71 -0.91
CA GLN A 120 8.51 -11.15 -0.68
C GLN A 120 7.20 -11.80 -1.13
N GLU A 121 6.07 -11.36 -0.59
CA GLU A 121 4.77 -11.95 -0.90
C GLU A 121 3.70 -10.91 -1.20
N ILE A 122 3.10 -11.02 -2.39
CA ILE A 122 1.98 -10.21 -2.83
C ILE A 122 0.77 -11.09 -3.09
N LYS A 123 -0.32 -10.84 -2.34
CA LYS A 123 -1.63 -11.50 -2.49
C LYS A 123 -2.70 -10.46 -2.79
N GLN A 124 -2.91 -10.20 -4.07
CA GLN A 124 -3.96 -9.28 -4.53
C GLN A 124 -5.25 -10.04 -4.80
N ALA A 125 -6.33 -9.61 -4.15
CA ALA A 125 -7.65 -10.18 -4.30
C ALA A 125 -8.69 -9.21 -4.88
N GLY A 126 -8.30 -8.01 -5.33
CA GLY A 126 -9.11 -7.01 -6.05
C GLY A 126 -8.55 -6.67 -7.45
N ASP A 127 -9.28 -5.94 -8.31
CA ASP A 127 -8.80 -5.63 -9.66
C ASP A 127 -7.68 -4.58 -9.62
N VAL A 128 -6.72 -4.63 -10.56
CA VAL A 128 -5.67 -3.61 -10.68
C VAL A 128 -5.60 -3.10 -12.12
N GLN A 129 -5.72 -1.79 -12.33
CA GLN A 129 -5.62 -1.24 -13.70
C GLN A 129 -4.17 -1.28 -14.18
N ASP A 130 -3.24 -0.74 -13.39
CA ASP A 130 -1.84 -0.61 -13.74
C ASP A 130 -0.95 -1.16 -12.60
N LEU A 131 -0.31 -2.32 -12.83
CA LEU A 131 0.66 -2.92 -11.92
C LEU A 131 2.08 -2.80 -12.51
N LYS A 132 2.98 -2.12 -11.81
CA LYS A 132 4.39 -1.99 -12.16
C LYS A 132 5.27 -2.54 -11.04
N LEU A 133 6.12 -3.50 -11.38
CA LEU A 133 7.12 -4.11 -10.51
C LEU A 133 8.50 -3.85 -11.12
N ALA A 134 9.34 -3.06 -10.45
CA ALA A 134 10.60 -2.57 -11.03
C ALA A 134 11.86 -3.37 -10.65
N GLN A 135 11.86 -4.10 -9.53
CA GLN A 135 12.96 -5.04 -9.21
C GLN A 135 12.50 -6.48 -8.94
N GLU A 136 12.35 -6.91 -7.69
CA GLU A 136 12.32 -8.33 -7.34
C GLU A 136 11.05 -8.69 -6.58
N VAL A 137 10.33 -9.72 -7.06
CA VAL A 137 9.20 -10.32 -6.36
C VAL A 137 9.38 -11.83 -6.25
N GLU A 138 9.43 -12.35 -5.03
CA GLU A 138 9.56 -13.79 -4.79
C GLU A 138 8.25 -14.50 -5.14
N ASP A 139 7.14 -14.15 -4.46
CA ASP A 139 5.84 -14.77 -4.63
C ASP A 139 4.76 -13.75 -5.03
N LEU A 140 4.32 -13.80 -6.30
CA LEU A 140 3.21 -13.00 -6.81
C LEU A 140 1.97 -13.86 -7.05
N LYS A 141 0.90 -13.62 -6.28
CA LYS A 141 -0.40 -14.24 -6.45
C LYS A 141 -1.48 -13.22 -6.76
N LEU A 142 -2.07 -13.35 -7.95
CA LEU A 142 -3.11 -12.45 -8.44
C LEU A 142 -4.44 -13.20 -8.64
N ASP A 143 -5.36 -12.99 -7.70
CA ASP A 143 -6.69 -13.60 -7.70
C ASP A 143 -7.76 -12.75 -8.40
N MET A 144 -7.41 -11.58 -8.98
CA MET A 144 -8.28 -10.78 -9.89
C MET A 144 -7.63 -10.27 -11.19
N ASP A 145 -8.32 -9.42 -11.98
CA ASP A 145 -7.87 -8.97 -13.30
C ASP A 145 -6.82 -7.84 -13.19
N VAL A 146 -5.77 -7.93 -14.01
CA VAL A 146 -4.78 -6.86 -14.18
C VAL A 146 -4.83 -6.37 -15.62
N GLU A 147 -5.21 -5.10 -15.82
CA GLU A 147 -5.41 -4.57 -17.18
C GLU A 147 -4.07 -4.37 -17.91
N LYS A 148 -3.07 -3.86 -17.17
CA LYS A 148 -1.69 -3.67 -17.63
C LYS A 148 -0.71 -4.13 -16.55
N LEU A 149 0.16 -5.06 -16.94
CA LEU A 149 1.27 -5.53 -16.13
C LEU A 149 2.60 -5.11 -16.77
N LYS A 150 3.48 -4.49 -15.99
CA LYS A 150 4.86 -4.21 -16.37
C LYS A 150 5.80 -4.82 -15.32
N LEU A 151 6.67 -5.71 -15.79
CA LEU A 151 7.74 -6.32 -15.01
C LEU A 151 9.07 -5.84 -15.61
N ALA A 152 9.90 -5.18 -14.82
CA ALA A 152 11.21 -4.70 -15.29
C ALA A 152 12.36 -5.69 -14.97
N LYS A 153 12.12 -6.66 -14.09
CA LYS A 153 13.08 -7.68 -13.61
C LYS A 153 12.33 -8.96 -13.14
N ASP A 154 13.06 -9.87 -12.49
CA ASP A 154 12.68 -11.25 -12.20
C ASP A 154 11.51 -11.40 -11.21
N VAL A 155 10.55 -12.26 -11.56
CA VAL A 155 9.53 -12.80 -10.65
C VAL A 155 9.83 -14.29 -10.48
N GLU A 156 10.17 -14.73 -9.27
CA GLU A 156 10.56 -16.13 -9.05
C GLU A 156 9.35 -17.07 -9.20
N LYS A 157 8.22 -16.69 -8.63
CA LYS A 157 6.98 -17.46 -8.72
C LYS A 157 5.78 -16.57 -9.02
N LEU A 158 5.08 -16.93 -10.10
CA LEU A 158 3.85 -16.25 -10.52
C LEU A 158 2.67 -17.23 -10.55
N GLU A 159 1.68 -17.00 -9.69
CA GLU A 159 0.41 -17.73 -9.67
C GLU A 159 -0.73 -16.86 -10.22
N LEU A 160 -1.29 -17.27 -11.35
CA LEU A 160 -2.47 -16.64 -11.97
C LEU A 160 -3.64 -17.62 -12.04
N THR A 161 -4.86 -17.13 -11.84
CA THR A 161 -6.08 -17.93 -11.99
C THR A 161 -6.38 -18.22 -13.48
N ARG A 162 -6.83 -19.45 -13.79
CA ARG A 162 -6.93 -20.01 -15.17
C ARG A 162 -7.68 -19.17 -16.21
N ALA A 163 -8.68 -18.37 -15.82
CA ALA A 163 -9.37 -17.46 -16.73
C ALA A 163 -8.45 -16.37 -17.32
N LYS A 164 -7.33 -16.08 -16.63
CA LYS A 164 -6.43 -14.94 -16.86
C LYS A 164 -5.23 -15.26 -17.72
N LEU A 165 -4.81 -16.54 -17.79
CA LEU A 165 -3.79 -16.96 -18.75
C LEU A 165 -4.23 -16.63 -20.18
N GLY A 166 -5.51 -16.82 -20.51
CA GLY A 166 -6.02 -16.59 -21.87
C GLY A 166 -6.02 -15.13 -22.32
N SER A 167 -6.37 -14.19 -21.44
CA SER A 167 -6.39 -12.76 -21.78
C SER A 167 -4.99 -12.13 -21.75
N MET A 168 -4.15 -12.55 -20.80
CA MET A 168 -2.78 -12.05 -20.67
C MET A 168 -1.84 -12.63 -21.73
N LEU A 169 -1.93 -13.93 -22.07
CA LEU A 169 -1.10 -14.51 -23.16
C LEU A 169 -1.35 -13.77 -24.47
N ASN A 170 -2.60 -13.58 -24.86
CA ASN A 170 -2.93 -12.94 -26.14
C ASN A 170 -2.37 -11.51 -26.24
N LYS A 171 -2.33 -10.77 -25.11
CA LYS A 171 -1.77 -9.41 -25.03
C LYS A 171 -0.23 -9.40 -24.94
N LEU A 172 0.36 -10.41 -24.30
CA LEU A 172 1.82 -10.54 -24.17
C LEU A 172 2.44 -10.98 -25.50
N GLU A 173 1.84 -11.98 -26.15
CA GLU A 173 2.25 -12.48 -27.47
C GLU A 173 2.19 -11.35 -28.51
N SER A 174 1.11 -10.55 -28.55
CA SER A 174 1.01 -9.42 -29.49
C SER A 174 2.12 -8.39 -29.33
N LYS A 175 2.65 -8.22 -28.11
CA LYS A 175 3.70 -7.22 -27.80
C LYS A 175 5.12 -7.76 -27.97
N LEU A 176 5.32 -9.08 -27.94
CA LEU A 176 6.61 -9.71 -28.23
C LEU A 176 6.85 -9.86 -29.74
N THR A 177 5.78 -9.78 -30.55
CA THR A 177 5.82 -9.89 -32.01
C THR A 177 5.87 -8.53 -32.74
N GLU A 178 5.76 -7.41 -32.04
CA GLU A 178 6.06 -6.05 -32.55
C GLU A 178 7.50 -5.65 -32.22
#